data_AF-A0A811USL3-F1
#
_entry.id   AF-A0A811USL3-F1
#
_cell.length_a   1.000
_cell.length_b   1.000
_cell.length_c   1.000
_cell.angle_alpha   90.00
_cell.angle_beta   90.00
_cell.angle_gamma   90.00
#
_symmetry.space_group_name_H-M   'P 1'
#
loop_
_entity.id
_entity.type
_entity.pdbx_description
1 polymer ?
#
loop_
_entity_poly.entity_id
_entity_poly.type
_entity_poly.pdbx_seq_one_letter_code
_entity_poly.pdbx_strand_id
1 'polypeptide(L)' 'MALKLEDNQYTKNEKERAMIILRNHFPDTTSEITISNGKNQNPDKVIWLLAKKIINYSSVEWTTKLFEKFKTPGID' A
#
# COMPACT_ATOMS: atom_id res chain seq x y z
N MET A 1 18.75 2.47 18.50
CA MET A 1 19.72 1.71 17.69
C MET A 1 20.05 2.53 16.44
N ALA A 2 21.32 2.81 16.17
CA ALA A 2 21.76 3.66 15.05
C ALA A 2 22.33 2.79 13.92
N LEU A 3 22.07 3.15 12.66
CA LEU A 3 22.65 2.47 11.50
C LEU A 3 23.98 3.11 11.13
N LYS A 4 24.94 2.29 10.72
CA LYS A 4 26.23 2.73 10.21
C LYS A 4 26.11 2.99 8.70
N LEU A 5 26.44 4.21 8.28
CA LEU A 5 26.49 4.62 6.88
C LEU A 5 27.86 4.27 6.26
N GLU A 6 27.93 4.31 4.93
CA GLU A 6 29.15 4.02 4.16
C GLU A 6 30.30 4.98 4.48
N ASP A 7 29.98 6.24 4.83
CA ASP A 7 30.94 7.27 5.27
C ASP A 7 31.48 7.06 6.69
N ASN A 8 31.28 5.86 7.27
CA ASN A 8 31.67 5.51 8.65
C ASN A 8 30.97 6.35 9.74
N GLN A 9 29.92 7.09 9.36
CA GLN A 9 29.07 7.86 10.26
C GLN A 9 27.85 7.05 10.72
N TYR A 10 27.15 7.53 11.75
CA TYR A 10 25.93 6.90 12.27
C TYR A 10 24.71 7.79 12.02
N THR A 11 23.54 7.17 11.81
CA THR A 11 22.26 7.89 11.66
C THR A 11 21.97 8.71 12.92
N LYS A 12 21.63 9.98 12.74
CA LYS A 12 21.44 10.94 13.84
C LYS A 12 20.01 10.93 14.39
N ASN A 13 19.04 10.44 13.60
CA ASN A 13 17.64 10.41 13.99
C ASN A 13 16.91 9.15 13.47
N GLU A 14 15.80 8.81 14.11
CA GLU A 14 14.91 7.72 13.72
C GLU A 14 14.34 7.87 12.31
N LYS A 15 14.01 9.09 11.89
CA LYS A 15 13.51 9.36 10.53
C LYS A 15 14.55 9.00 9.46
N GLU A 16 15.80 9.36 9.69
CA GLU A 16 16.91 9.06 8.78
C GLU A 16 17.15 7.55 8.70
N ARG A 17 17.10 6.87 9.86
CA ARG A 17 17.17 5.41 9.93
C ARG A 17 16.05 4.72 9.13
N ALA A 18 14.80 5.16 9.29
CA ALA A 18 13.67 4.58 8.58
C ALA A 18 13.79 4.74 7.06
N MET A 19 14.22 5.92 6.59
CA MET A 19 14.40 6.19 5.16
C MET A 19 15.49 5.31 4.53
N ILE A 20 16.61 5.08 5.24
CA ILE A 20 17.69 4.21 4.75
C ILE A 20 17.20 2.76 4.64
N ILE A 21 16.48 2.26 5.65
CA ILE A 21 15.91 0.91 5.63
C ILE A 21 14.93 0.77 4.46
N LEU A 22 14.02 1.73 4.30
CA LEU A 22 13.05 1.72 3.19
C LEU A 22 13.75 1.71 1.83
N ARG A 23 14.76 2.56 1.63
CA ARG A 23 15.51 2.62 0.37
C ARG A 23 16.29 1.34 0.07
N ASN A 24 16.89 0.73 1.09
CA ASN A 24 17.69 -0.48 0.91
C ASN A 24 16.83 -1.72 0.63
N HIS A 25 15.66 -1.82 1.25
CA HIS A 25 14.79 -2.99 1.11
C HIS A 25 13.73 -2.84 0.01
N PHE A 26 13.37 -1.60 -0.34
CA PHE A 26 12.33 -1.29 -1.31
C PHE A 26 12.77 -0.14 -2.22
N PRO A 27 13.83 -0.34 -3.03
CA PRO A 27 14.35 0.71 -3.92
C PRO A 27 13.26 1.28 -4.85
N ASP A 28 12.34 0.45 -5.31
CA ASP A 28 11.22 0.80 -6.19
C ASP A 28 10.11 1.61 -5.50
N THR A 29 10.10 1.73 -4.17
CA THR A 29 9.14 2.59 -3.44
C THR A 29 9.68 3.99 -3.17
N THR A 30 10.96 4.24 -3.49
CA THR A 30 11.61 5.55 -3.28
C THR A 30 11.69 6.40 -4.54
N SER A 31 11.32 5.89 -5.72
CA SER A 31 10.80 6.76 -6.77
C SER A 31 9.66 7.51 -6.12
N GLU A 32 9.76 8.84 -6.06
CA GLU A 32 8.73 9.74 -5.58
C GLU A 32 7.40 9.08 -5.90
N ILE A 33 6.71 8.61 -4.85
CA ILE A 33 5.28 8.39 -4.97
C ILE A 33 4.82 9.82 -5.22
N THR A 34 4.80 10.21 -6.49
CA THR A 34 3.93 11.24 -6.97
C THR A 34 2.60 10.65 -6.57
N ILE A 35 2.15 10.99 -5.36
CA ILE A 35 0.77 10.93 -4.99
C ILE A 35 0.19 11.82 -6.07
N SER A 36 -0.22 11.21 -7.17
CA SER A 36 -0.70 11.92 -8.32
C SER A 36 -1.89 12.66 -7.74
N ASN A 37 -1.70 13.96 -7.48
CA ASN A 37 -2.72 14.86 -6.97
C ASN A 37 -4.00 14.43 -7.66
N GLY A 38 -4.97 13.95 -6.87
CA GLY A 38 -6.11 13.18 -7.33
C GLY A 38 -6.77 13.83 -8.54
N LYS A 39 -6.24 13.55 -9.74
CA LYS A 39 -7.01 13.65 -10.95
C LYS A 39 -8.10 12.64 -10.67
N ASN A 40 -9.34 13.12 -10.62
CA ASN A 40 -10.50 12.28 -10.87
C ASN A 40 -10.20 11.55 -12.17
N GLN A 41 -9.51 10.43 -12.09
CA GLN A 41 -9.43 9.45 -13.14
C GLN A 41 -10.83 8.90 -13.13
N ASN A 42 -11.71 9.58 -13.86
CA ASN A 42 -13.04 9.09 -14.11
C ASN A 42 -12.79 7.69 -14.70
N PRO A 43 -13.08 6.60 -13.97
CA PRO A 43 -12.60 5.30 -14.37
C PRO A 43 -13.15 5.05 -15.77
N ASP A 44 -12.30 4.55 -16.67
CA ASP A 44 -12.72 4.27 -18.03
C ASP A 44 -14.05 3.51 -17.98
N LYS A 45 -15.02 3.92 -18.80
CA LYS A 45 -16.36 3.33 -18.83
C LYS A 45 -16.28 1.80 -18.97
N VAL A 46 -15.24 1.31 -19.64
CA VAL A 46 -14.90 -0.11 -19.77
C VAL A 46 -14.59 -0.76 -18.40
N ILE A 47 -13.76 -0.11 -17.57
CA ILE A 47 -13.41 -0.58 -16.22
C ILE A 47 -14.67 -0.62 -15.34
N TRP A 48 -15.55 0.38 -15.43
CA TRP A 48 -16.81 0.38 -14.69
C TRP A 48 -17.77 -0.75 -15.12
N LEU A 49 -17.86 -1.00 -16.42
CA LEU A 49 -18.70 -2.10 -16.93
C LEU A 49 -18.14 -3.46 -16.52
N LEU A 50 -16.81 -3.61 -16.48
CA LEU A 50 -16.15 -4.81 -15.99
C LEU A 50 -16.38 -5.00 -14.49
N ALA A 51 -16.17 -3.95 -13.69
CA ALA A 51 -16.42 -3.96 -12.25
C ALA A 51 -17.87 -4.35 -11.93
N LYS A 52 -18.85 -3.82 -12.70
CA LYS A 52 -20.27 -4.17 -12.54
C LYS A 52 -20.58 -5.66 -12.82
N LYS A 53 -19.80 -6.32 -13.67
CA LYS A 53 -19.94 -7.77 -13.92
C LYS A 53 -19.34 -8.61 -12.80
N ILE A 54 -18.25 -8.13 -12.20
CA ILE A 54 -17.50 -8.84 -11.15
C ILE A 54 -18.16 -8.66 -9.78
N ILE A 55 -18.63 -7.46 -9.48
CA ILE A 55 -19.31 -7.12 -8.23
C ILE A 55 -20.80 -7.43 -8.40
N ASN A 56 -21.19 -8.65 -8.05
CA ASN A 56 -22.56 -9.09 -7.97
C ASN A 56 -22.85 -9.62 -6.56
N TYR A 57 -24.12 -9.82 -6.22
CA TYR A 57 -24.50 -10.23 -4.85
C TYR A 57 -23.76 -11.48 -4.41
N SER A 58 -23.68 -12.49 -5.28
CA SER A 58 -23.02 -13.76 -4.99
C SER A 58 -21.51 -13.61 -4.77
N SER A 59 -20.83 -12.74 -5.52
CA SER A 59 -19.40 -12.51 -5.34
C SER A 59 -19.11 -11.74 -4.06
N VAL A 60 -19.95 -10.77 -3.70
CA VAL A 60 -19.83 -10.07 -2.41
C VAL A 60 -20.09 -11.03 -1.25
N GLU A 61 -21.15 -11.83 -1.32
CA GLU A 61 -21.49 -12.81 -0.28
C GLU A 61 -20.41 -13.88 -0.09
N TRP A 62 -19.83 -14.37 -1.18
CA TRP A 62 -18.70 -15.29 -1.12
C TRP A 62 -17.49 -14.64 -0.47
N THR A 63 -17.19 -13.39 -0.85
CA THR A 63 -16.04 -12.65 -0.33
C THR A 63 -16.20 -12.39 1.17
N THR A 64 -17.37 -11.93 1.62
CA THR A 64 -17.60 -11.68 3.05
C THR A 64 -17.43 -12.96 3.87
N LYS A 65 -18.02 -14.08 3.44
CA LYS A 65 -17.86 -15.39 4.10
C LYS A 65 -16.42 -15.89 4.13
N LEU A 66 -15.64 -15.62 3.07
CA LEU A 66 -14.24 -16.00 3.02
C LEU A 66 -13.40 -15.17 3.99
N PHE A 67 -13.57 -13.85 3.97
CA PHE A 67 -12.78 -12.91 4.75
C PHE A 67 -13.20 -12.81 6.22
N GLU A 68 -14.43 -13.20 6.56
CA GLU A 68 -14.91 -13.28 7.94
C GLU A 68 -13.98 -14.15 8.82
N LYS A 69 -13.43 -15.23 8.26
CA LYS A 69 -12.48 -16.11 8.96
C LYS A 69 -11.12 -15.46 9.27
N PHE A 70 -10.79 -14.40 8.55
CA PHE A 70 -9.53 -13.66 8.70
C PHE A 70 -9.74 -12.32 9.41
N LYS A 71 -10.97 -12.00 9.86
CA LYS A 71 -11.25 -10.78 10.62
C LYS A 71 -10.67 -10.94 12.03
N THR A 72 -9.63 -10.17 12.33
CA THR A 72 -9.11 -10.05 13.70
C THR A 72 -10.17 -9.36 14.58
N PRO A 73 -10.55 -9.93 15.73
CA PRO A 73 -11.55 -9.32 16.60
C PRO A 73 -11.07 -7.94 17.08
N GLY A 74 -11.93 -6.93 16.96
CA GLY A 74 -11.68 -5.55 17.43
C GLY A 74 -11.25 -4.55 16.36
N ILE A 75 -11.15 -4.96 15.09
CA ILE A 75 -10.96 -4.06 13.95
C ILE A 75 -12.26 -4.07 13.14
N ASP A 76 -13.06 -3.01 13.28
CA ASP A 76 -14.23 -2.74 12.43
C ASP A 76 -13.85 -1.92 11.20
#